data_AF-A0A1B7XI83-F1
#
_entry.id   AF-A0A1B7XI83-F1
#
_cell.length_a   1.000
_cell.length_b   1.000
_cell.length_c   1.000
_cell.angle_alpha   90.00
_cell.angle_beta   90.00
_cell.angle_gamma   90.00
#
_symmetry.space_group_name_H-M   'P 1'
#
loop_
_entity.id
_entity.type
_entity.pdbx_description
1 polymer ?
#
loop_
_entity_poly.entity_id
_entity_poly.type
_entity_poly.pdbx_seq_one_letter_code
_entity_poly.pdbx_strand_id
1 'polypeptide(L)'
;MRFIVRGARPEDHDELCRLASQAPLLNLQANPDVLAKRIETSQQSFAGLLPPEKSEYQFVCEDLATKQLAGASSLFGSYTSAERPQHYLDVIDNDGTQTYRRGVDTTRYSGLGGLLVDDIFRNTHYKLGSQLGHVRLLYAGIKPERFTDTFVLELLGKINTKGQCHFWDCFGKKFTGMEFPEAYKRIAENDRSFLDMFPYEYELSYGCAKARICETSVSLSSRGSQHLAKKLGFTFQNRVDPVDGALYYKAAREDLTPLQSGAWHSACRGSIKGDIHLMATVNENGEFYGAMAHCGFQNGTAVIRDNICEALRLNEDSKVFIAPRC
;
A
#
# COMPACT_ATOMS: atom_id res chain seq x y z
N MET A 1 -21.57 11.08 5.18
CA MET A 1 -20.26 10.38 5.19
C MET A 1 -19.23 11.32 5.79
N ARG A 2 -18.29 10.85 6.64
CA ARG A 2 -17.20 11.71 7.15
C ARG A 2 -15.91 11.58 6.32
N PHE A 3 -15.53 10.37 5.94
CA PHE A 3 -14.26 10.13 5.24
C PHE A 3 -14.47 9.54 3.86
N ILE A 4 -13.79 10.09 2.86
CA ILE A 4 -13.80 9.61 1.48
C ILE A 4 -12.36 9.31 1.05
N VAL A 5 -12.13 8.27 0.26
CA VAL A 5 -10.85 8.05 -0.42
C VAL A 5 -10.99 8.52 -1.85
N ARG A 6 -10.03 9.30 -2.34
CA ARG A 6 -9.99 9.78 -3.72
C ARG A 6 -8.56 9.78 -4.26
N GLY A 7 -8.41 9.99 -5.57
CA GLY A 7 -7.11 10.29 -6.16
C GLY A 7 -6.50 11.56 -5.56
N ALA A 8 -5.19 11.56 -5.34
CA ALA A 8 -4.44 12.72 -4.90
C ALA A 8 -4.39 13.79 -6.00
N ARG A 9 -4.37 15.06 -5.59
CA ARG A 9 -4.36 16.23 -6.46
C ARG A 9 -3.25 17.22 -6.08
N PRO A 10 -2.86 18.16 -6.95
CA PRO A 10 -1.82 19.14 -6.64
C PRO A 10 -2.09 19.94 -5.37
N GLU A 11 -3.35 20.28 -5.09
CA GLU A 11 -3.74 20.98 -3.86
C GLU A 11 -3.54 20.17 -2.57
N ASP A 12 -3.38 18.84 -2.67
CA ASP A 12 -3.10 17.97 -1.53
C ASP A 12 -1.63 17.98 -1.12
N HIS A 13 -0.75 18.60 -1.92
CA HIS A 13 0.71 18.48 -1.80
C HIS A 13 1.23 18.73 -0.39
N ASP A 14 0.89 19.87 0.21
CA ASP A 14 1.43 20.28 1.51
C ASP A 14 0.94 19.36 2.64
N GLU A 15 -0.34 18.98 2.58
CA GLU A 15 -0.95 18.10 3.57
C GLU A 15 -0.47 16.65 3.41
N LEU A 16 -0.17 16.22 2.19
CA LEU A 16 0.48 14.93 1.92
C LEU A 16 1.92 14.92 2.42
N CYS A 17 2.66 16.03 2.28
CA CYS A 17 3.99 16.20 2.89
C CYS A 17 3.92 16.08 4.42
N ARG A 18 2.94 16.75 5.04
CA ARG A 18 2.69 16.65 6.49
C ARG A 18 2.43 15.21 6.90
N LEU A 19 1.55 14.49 6.21
CA LEU A 19 1.29 13.07 6.47
C LEU A 19 2.55 12.23 6.30
N ALA A 20 3.23 12.32 5.16
CA ALA A 20 4.42 11.52 4.84
C ALA A 20 5.53 11.68 5.91
N SER A 21 5.63 12.83 6.57
CA SER A 21 6.60 13.06 7.65
C SER A 21 6.38 12.18 8.90
N GLN A 22 5.20 11.57 9.07
CA GLN A 22 4.87 10.74 10.24
C GLN A 22 5.47 9.32 10.16
N ALA A 23 5.96 8.88 9.01
CA ALA A 23 6.56 7.56 8.86
C ALA A 23 7.60 7.50 7.73
N PRO A 24 8.75 6.81 7.92
CA PRO A 24 9.75 6.64 6.87
C PRO A 24 9.28 5.54 5.91
N LEU A 25 8.45 5.90 4.92
CA LEU A 25 7.99 4.99 3.87
C LEU A 25 8.68 5.32 2.55
N LEU A 26 9.43 4.37 1.97
CA LEU A 26 10.08 4.56 0.66
C LEU A 26 9.08 4.88 -0.47
N ASN A 27 7.86 4.37 -0.35
CA ASN A 27 6.78 4.57 -1.32
C ASN A 27 5.91 5.81 -1.02
N LEU A 28 6.20 6.55 0.05
CA LEU A 28 5.55 7.81 0.43
C LEU A 28 6.55 8.69 1.20
N GLN A 29 7.57 9.17 0.49
CA GLN A 29 8.67 9.92 1.08
C GLN A 29 8.25 11.35 1.44
N ALA A 30 8.69 11.87 2.58
CA ALA A 30 8.45 13.25 3.01
C ALA A 30 9.38 14.25 2.28
N ASN A 31 9.50 14.12 0.96
CA ASN A 31 10.27 15.03 0.11
C ASN A 31 9.27 15.76 -0.83
N PRO A 32 9.15 17.09 -0.75
CA PRO A 32 8.21 17.87 -1.56
C PRO A 32 8.31 17.61 -3.06
N ASP A 33 9.53 17.63 -3.62
CA ASP A 33 9.73 17.45 -5.06
C ASP A 33 9.34 16.03 -5.52
N VAL A 34 9.67 15.02 -4.70
CA VAL A 34 9.28 13.63 -4.95
C VAL A 34 7.76 13.47 -4.89
N LEU A 35 7.10 14.10 -3.93
CA LEU A 35 5.64 14.04 -3.79
C LEU A 35 4.90 14.80 -4.89
N ALA A 36 5.38 15.97 -5.30
CA ALA A 36 4.83 16.71 -6.43
C ALA A 36 4.85 15.86 -7.71
N LYS A 37 6.00 15.25 -8.03
CA LYS A 37 6.14 14.34 -9.18
C LYS A 37 5.26 13.10 -9.06
N ARG A 38 5.10 12.55 -7.84
CA ARG A 38 4.23 11.40 -7.57
C ARG A 38 2.75 11.75 -7.78
N ILE A 39 2.31 12.93 -7.35
CA ILE A 39 0.94 13.42 -7.60
C ILE A 39 0.71 13.58 -9.10
N GLU A 40 1.63 14.21 -9.83
CA GLU A 40 1.53 14.35 -11.29
C GLU A 40 1.44 13.00 -12.00
N THR A 41 2.35 12.07 -11.66
CA THR A 41 2.35 10.68 -12.18
C THR A 41 1.02 9.98 -11.88
N SER A 42 0.46 10.22 -10.70
CA SER A 42 -0.84 9.69 -10.30
C SER A 42 -1.99 10.23 -11.14
N GLN A 43 -2.03 11.53 -11.40
CA GLN A 43 -3.06 12.13 -12.25
C GLN A 43 -2.99 11.57 -13.68
N GLN A 44 -1.79 11.48 -14.25
CA GLN A 44 -1.59 10.88 -15.58
C GLN A 44 -1.98 9.39 -15.60
N SER A 45 -1.71 8.66 -14.52
CA SER A 45 -2.08 7.24 -14.39
C SER A 45 -3.60 7.04 -14.33
N PHE A 46 -4.31 7.86 -13.56
CA PHE A 46 -5.79 7.85 -13.47
C PHE A 46 -6.44 8.25 -14.79
N ALA A 47 -5.86 9.21 -15.50
CA ALA A 47 -6.31 9.63 -16.84
C ALA A 47 -5.97 8.61 -17.94
N GLY A 48 -5.26 7.52 -17.63
CA GLY A 48 -4.87 6.49 -18.60
C GLY A 48 -3.79 6.92 -19.58
N LEU A 49 -3.06 8.01 -19.29
CA LEU A 49 -2.04 8.60 -20.17
C LEU A 49 -0.69 7.88 -20.09
N LEU A 50 -0.47 7.08 -19.04
CA LEU A 50 0.72 6.27 -18.86
C LEU A 50 0.45 4.80 -19.23
N PRO A 51 1.46 4.03 -19.64
CA PRO A 51 1.33 2.57 -19.74
C PRO A 51 1.27 1.94 -18.33
N PRO A 52 0.69 0.74 -18.16
CA PRO A 52 0.60 0.04 -16.87
C PRO A 52 1.94 -0.07 -16.13
N GLU A 53 3.04 -0.27 -16.86
CA GLU A 53 4.40 -0.43 -16.34
C GLU A 53 4.93 0.83 -15.65
N LYS A 54 4.43 2.00 -16.03
CA LYS A 54 4.81 3.31 -15.47
C LYS A 54 3.72 3.94 -14.61
N SER A 55 2.62 3.21 -14.41
CA SER A 55 1.47 3.74 -13.69
C SER A 55 1.64 3.60 -12.18
N GLU A 56 1.48 4.72 -11.49
CA GLU A 56 1.44 4.79 -10.03
C GLU A 56 0.18 5.55 -9.64
N TYR A 57 -0.59 5.04 -8.68
CA TYR A 57 -1.84 5.64 -8.24
C TYR A 57 -1.71 6.02 -6.77
N GLN A 58 -1.75 7.32 -6.48
CA GLN A 58 -1.72 7.88 -5.14
C GLN A 58 -3.14 8.21 -4.70
N PHE A 59 -3.56 7.60 -3.60
CA PHE A 59 -4.86 7.81 -2.98
C PHE A 59 -4.68 8.60 -1.69
N VAL A 60 -5.66 9.43 -1.37
CA VAL A 60 -5.75 10.17 -0.11
C VAL A 60 -7.12 9.95 0.51
N CYS A 61 -7.16 9.88 1.84
CA CYS A 61 -8.39 9.86 2.61
C CYS A 61 -8.67 11.26 3.13
N GLU A 62 -9.72 11.92 2.62
CA GLU A 62 -10.12 13.27 3.05
C GLU A 62 -11.18 13.16 4.17
N ASP A 63 -10.99 13.93 5.24
CA ASP A 63 -12.06 14.24 6.20
C ASP A 63 -12.94 15.35 5.63
N LEU A 64 -14.16 15.01 5.22
CA LEU A 64 -15.10 15.94 4.60
C LEU A 64 -15.53 17.08 5.52
N ALA A 65 -15.40 16.92 6.84
CA ALA A 65 -15.75 17.95 7.81
C ALA A 65 -14.68 19.03 7.93
N THR A 66 -13.39 18.66 7.85
CA THR A 66 -12.26 19.59 8.04
C THR A 66 -11.50 19.92 6.77
N LYS A 67 -11.73 19.16 5.69
CA LYS A 67 -10.99 19.21 4.42
C LYS A 67 -9.51 18.87 4.54
N GLN A 68 -9.13 18.22 5.63
CA GLN A 68 -7.76 17.73 5.87
C GLN A 68 -7.61 16.28 5.45
N LEU A 69 -6.37 15.85 5.20
CA LEU A 69 -6.09 14.45 4.89
C LEU A 69 -5.91 13.65 6.17
N ALA A 70 -6.66 12.56 6.26
CA ALA A 70 -6.66 11.60 7.36
C ALA A 70 -5.78 10.37 7.09
N GLY A 71 -5.24 10.25 5.89
CA GLY A 71 -4.34 9.19 5.50
C GLY A 71 -4.08 9.15 3.99
N ALA A 72 -3.17 8.27 3.58
CA ALA A 72 -2.76 8.11 2.20
C ALA A 72 -2.42 6.64 1.91
N SER A 73 -2.45 6.27 0.63
CA SER A 73 -2.03 4.94 0.20
C SER A 73 -1.69 4.93 -1.29
N SER A 74 -0.88 3.95 -1.72
CA SER A 74 -0.41 3.88 -3.10
C SER A 74 -0.68 2.49 -3.71
N LEU A 75 -0.87 2.46 -5.02
CA LEU A 75 -1.00 1.26 -5.83
C LEU A 75 -0.14 1.42 -7.09
N PHE A 76 0.54 0.36 -7.51
CA PHE A 76 1.49 0.39 -8.59
C PHE A 76 1.07 -0.62 -9.66
N GLY A 77 1.01 -0.17 -10.92
CA GLY A 77 0.86 -1.09 -12.05
C GLY A 77 2.10 -1.95 -12.27
N SER A 78 3.26 -1.50 -11.78
CA SER A 78 4.51 -2.26 -11.73
C SER A 78 5.34 -1.84 -10.51
N TYR A 79 5.33 -2.67 -9.46
CA TYR A 79 6.14 -2.49 -8.26
C TYR A 79 7.56 -3.03 -8.43
N THR A 80 7.66 -4.21 -9.01
CA THR A 80 8.90 -4.88 -9.41
C THR A 80 8.86 -5.07 -10.92
N SER A 81 10.01 -4.98 -11.59
CA SER A 81 10.19 -5.27 -13.02
C SER A 81 11.67 -5.42 -13.36
N ALA A 82 12.00 -5.65 -14.64
CA ALA A 82 13.39 -5.60 -15.10
C ALA A 82 14.03 -4.21 -14.95
N GLU A 83 13.25 -3.13 -15.09
CA GLU A 83 13.71 -1.75 -14.89
C GLU A 83 13.82 -1.39 -13.40
N ARG A 84 13.06 -2.07 -12.54
CA ARG A 84 13.05 -1.89 -11.08
C ARG A 84 13.17 -3.25 -10.38
N PRO A 85 14.36 -3.88 -10.42
CA PRO A 85 14.57 -5.19 -9.80
C PRO A 85 14.37 -5.14 -8.29
N GLN A 86 13.69 -6.13 -7.75
CA GLN A 86 13.53 -6.31 -6.31
C GLN A 86 14.68 -7.14 -5.78
N HIS A 87 15.52 -6.54 -4.96
CA HIS A 87 16.52 -7.27 -4.19
C HIS A 87 15.87 -7.81 -2.92
N TYR A 88 16.17 -9.05 -2.57
CA TYR A 88 15.61 -9.69 -1.39
C TYR A 88 16.62 -10.63 -0.74
N LEU A 89 16.34 -10.99 0.51
CA LEU A 89 16.96 -12.10 1.21
C LEU A 89 15.88 -13.16 1.48
N ASP A 90 16.07 -14.38 0.98
CA ASP A 90 15.31 -15.54 1.47
C ASP A 90 15.77 -15.84 2.89
N VAL A 91 14.80 -16.04 3.80
CA VAL A 91 15.03 -16.35 5.21
C VAL A 91 14.96 -17.87 5.39
N ILE A 92 16.07 -18.47 5.80
CA ILE A 92 16.21 -19.91 5.99
C ILE A 92 16.47 -20.17 7.47
N ASP A 93 15.52 -20.80 8.16
CA ASP A 93 15.68 -21.19 9.55
C ASP A 93 16.36 -22.57 9.63
N ASN A 94 17.47 -22.66 10.37
CA ASN A 94 18.26 -23.88 10.55
C ASN A 94 18.44 -24.13 12.05
N ASP A 95 17.68 -25.04 12.66
CA ASP A 95 17.83 -25.52 14.06
C ASP A 95 18.66 -24.63 15.02
N GLY A 96 18.14 -23.43 15.29
CA GLY A 96 18.74 -22.50 16.24
C GLY A 96 19.64 -21.42 15.64
N THR A 97 19.84 -21.36 14.32
CA THR A 97 20.44 -20.27 13.54
C THR A 97 19.49 -19.81 12.42
N GLN A 98 19.86 -18.72 11.74
CA GLN A 98 19.10 -18.20 10.61
C GLN A 98 20.06 -17.74 9.51
N THR A 99 19.84 -18.21 8.29
CA THR A 99 20.66 -17.91 7.12
C THR A 99 19.86 -17.07 6.14
N TYR A 100 20.51 -16.04 5.59
CA TYR A 100 19.95 -15.15 4.58
C TYR A 100 20.61 -15.41 3.24
N ARG A 101 19.80 -15.70 2.20
CA ARG A 101 20.29 -15.92 0.84
C ARG A 101 19.83 -14.80 -0.08
N ARG A 102 20.79 -14.11 -0.72
CA ARG A 102 20.52 -12.98 -1.61
C ARG A 102 19.92 -13.46 -2.92
N GLY A 103 18.88 -12.75 -3.36
CA GLY A 103 18.27 -12.93 -4.68
C GLY A 103 17.82 -11.62 -5.29
N VAL A 104 17.49 -11.68 -6.58
CA VAL A 104 16.96 -10.56 -7.35
C VAL A 104 15.78 -11.07 -8.17
N ASP A 105 14.62 -10.43 -8.03
CA ASP A 105 13.43 -10.69 -8.83
C ASP A 105 13.24 -9.55 -9.84
N THR A 106 13.17 -9.91 -11.12
CA THR A 106 12.93 -8.97 -12.23
C THR A 106 11.54 -9.16 -12.83
N THR A 107 10.74 -10.08 -12.28
CA THR A 107 9.39 -10.36 -12.75
C THR A 107 8.52 -9.13 -12.51
N ARG A 108 7.69 -8.79 -13.50
CA ARG A 108 6.73 -7.71 -13.33
C ARG A 108 5.61 -8.14 -12.38
N TYR A 109 5.46 -7.42 -11.28
CA TYR A 109 4.31 -7.54 -10.38
C TYR A 109 3.71 -6.18 -10.07
N SER A 110 2.38 -6.08 -10.04
CA SER A 110 1.66 -4.99 -9.40
C SER A 110 1.97 -4.97 -7.91
N GLY A 111 1.82 -3.83 -7.25
CA GLY A 111 2.02 -3.80 -5.80
C GLY A 111 1.31 -2.70 -5.07
N LEU A 112 1.27 -2.85 -3.75
CA LEU A 112 0.65 -1.91 -2.82
C LEU A 112 1.76 -1.30 -1.95
N GLY A 113 1.65 -0.01 -1.68
CA GLY A 113 2.60 0.69 -0.81
C GLY A 113 2.00 1.93 -0.16
N GLY A 114 2.81 2.68 0.57
CA GLY A 114 2.45 4.00 1.08
C GLY A 114 1.25 4.05 2.02
N LEU A 115 0.80 2.93 2.59
CA LEU A 115 -0.36 2.90 3.49
C LEU A 115 -0.02 3.61 4.80
N LEU A 116 -0.61 4.78 4.97
CA LEU A 116 -0.41 5.62 6.14
C LEU A 116 -1.75 6.17 6.61
N VAL A 117 -2.01 6.09 7.91
CA VAL A 117 -3.13 6.76 8.57
C VAL A 117 -2.54 7.81 9.49
N ASP A 118 -3.10 9.02 9.47
CA ASP A 118 -2.71 10.08 10.39
C ASP A 118 -2.80 9.57 11.83
N ASP A 119 -1.79 9.85 12.65
CA ASP A 119 -1.73 9.46 14.06
C ASP A 119 -3.01 9.79 14.82
N ILE A 120 -3.67 10.93 14.54
CA ILE A 120 -4.93 11.32 15.21
C ILE A 120 -6.09 10.36 14.93
N PHE A 121 -6.04 9.62 13.82
CA PHE A 121 -7.08 8.67 13.42
C PHE A 121 -6.66 7.21 13.61
N ARG A 122 -5.42 6.94 14.03
CA ARG A 122 -4.97 5.58 14.35
C ARG A 122 -5.74 5.02 15.54
N ASN A 123 -6.07 3.73 15.47
CA ASN A 123 -6.84 3.00 16.50
C ASN A 123 -8.23 3.58 16.82
N THR A 124 -8.77 4.45 15.97
CA THR A 124 -10.15 4.94 16.11
C THR A 124 -11.17 3.95 15.53
N HIS A 125 -12.45 4.21 15.82
CA HIS A 125 -13.58 3.43 15.28
C HIS A 125 -13.75 3.60 13.75
N TYR A 126 -13.14 4.60 13.12
CA TYR A 126 -13.27 4.89 11.69
C TYR A 126 -12.58 3.86 10.78
N LYS A 127 -11.63 3.08 11.29
CA LYS A 127 -10.92 2.02 10.55
C LYS A 127 -10.32 2.49 9.20
N LEU A 128 -9.78 3.72 9.15
CA LEU A 128 -9.28 4.33 7.90
C LEU A 128 -8.20 3.50 7.19
N GLY A 129 -7.33 2.80 7.93
CA GLY A 129 -6.36 1.90 7.34
C GLY A 129 -7.00 0.74 6.57
N SER A 130 -8.15 0.24 7.07
CA SER A 130 -8.95 -0.76 6.36
C SER A 130 -9.55 -0.18 5.08
N GLN A 131 -10.13 1.03 5.14
CA GLN A 131 -10.71 1.69 3.96
C GLN A 131 -9.63 1.94 2.89
N LEU A 132 -8.51 2.55 3.24
CA LEU A 132 -7.37 2.77 2.33
C LEU A 132 -6.79 1.47 1.77
N GLY A 133 -6.76 0.40 2.55
CA GLY A 133 -6.33 -0.93 2.10
C GLY A 133 -7.22 -1.50 0.99
N HIS A 134 -8.52 -1.59 1.27
CA HIS A 134 -9.48 -2.22 0.36
C HIS A 134 -9.76 -1.38 -0.89
N VAL A 135 -9.91 -0.06 -0.73
CA VAL A 135 -10.35 0.82 -1.82
C VAL A 135 -9.34 0.85 -2.99
N ARG A 136 -8.04 0.71 -2.70
CA ARG A 136 -7.02 0.56 -3.76
C ARG A 136 -7.24 -0.67 -4.63
N LEU A 137 -7.63 -1.78 -4.00
CA LEU A 137 -7.95 -3.00 -4.74
C LEU A 137 -9.25 -2.85 -5.53
N LEU A 138 -10.24 -2.07 -5.07
CA LEU A 138 -11.42 -1.76 -5.90
C LEU A 138 -11.01 -1.09 -7.21
N TYR A 139 -10.06 -0.15 -7.18
CA TYR A 139 -9.57 0.47 -8.41
C TYR A 139 -8.94 -0.57 -9.37
N ALA A 140 -8.17 -1.51 -8.83
CA ALA A 140 -7.64 -2.62 -9.63
C ALA A 140 -8.73 -3.58 -10.14
N GLY A 141 -9.89 -3.65 -9.49
CA GLY A 141 -11.08 -4.38 -9.96
C GLY A 141 -11.81 -3.63 -11.06
N ILE A 142 -11.85 -2.30 -10.98
CA ILE A 142 -12.45 -1.42 -12.00
C ILE A 142 -11.61 -1.37 -13.28
N LYS A 143 -10.28 -1.36 -13.15
CA LYS A 143 -9.31 -1.29 -14.28
C LYS A 143 -8.38 -2.52 -14.30
N PRO A 144 -8.91 -3.74 -14.49
CA PRO A 144 -8.12 -4.98 -14.42
C PRO A 144 -6.91 -4.98 -15.38
N GLU A 145 -7.06 -4.39 -16.57
CA GLU A 145 -6.04 -4.32 -17.62
C GLU A 145 -4.78 -3.52 -17.24
N ARG A 146 -4.85 -2.77 -16.14
CA ARG A 146 -3.76 -1.93 -15.64
C ARG A 146 -2.81 -2.65 -14.68
N PHE A 147 -3.12 -3.90 -14.32
CA PHE A 147 -2.43 -4.64 -13.26
C PHE A 147 -2.13 -6.08 -13.70
N THR A 148 -1.06 -6.66 -13.16
CA THR A 148 -0.73 -8.08 -13.34
C THR A 148 -1.61 -9.03 -12.52
N ASP A 149 -1.50 -10.33 -12.78
CA ASP A 149 -2.19 -11.40 -12.03
C ASP A 149 -1.58 -11.70 -10.66
N THR A 150 -0.48 -11.02 -10.30
CA THR A 150 0.16 -11.12 -8.99
C THR A 150 0.29 -9.73 -8.39
N PHE A 151 0.03 -9.63 -7.09
CA PHE A 151 0.26 -8.42 -6.31
C PHE A 151 1.27 -8.68 -5.21
N VAL A 152 2.09 -7.68 -4.92
CA VAL A 152 3.11 -7.72 -3.86
C VAL A 152 2.98 -6.51 -2.94
N LEU A 153 3.44 -6.65 -1.70
CA LEU A 153 3.62 -5.52 -0.80
C LEU A 153 4.73 -5.81 0.20
N GLU A 154 5.30 -4.75 0.75
CA GLU A 154 6.31 -4.82 1.79
C GLU A 154 5.81 -4.13 3.06
N LEU A 155 6.05 -4.77 4.20
CA LEU A 155 5.70 -4.23 5.50
C LEU A 155 6.95 -3.81 6.25
N LEU A 156 7.00 -2.52 6.62
CA LEU A 156 8.15 -1.92 7.29
C LEU A 156 8.62 -2.78 8.48
N GLY A 157 9.91 -3.12 8.45
CA GLY A 157 10.60 -3.89 9.48
C GLY A 157 10.70 -3.15 10.82
N LYS A 158 11.48 -3.72 11.74
CA LYS A 158 11.67 -3.18 13.10
C LYS A 158 12.69 -2.03 13.09
N ILE A 159 12.22 -0.82 12.82
CA ILE A 159 12.97 0.42 13.02
C ILE A 159 12.56 1.02 14.37
N ASN A 160 13.54 1.38 15.20
CA ASN A 160 13.27 1.96 16.51
C ASN A 160 12.97 3.47 16.41
N THR A 161 12.55 4.09 17.52
CA THR A 161 12.21 5.52 17.58
C THR A 161 13.38 6.47 17.31
N LYS A 162 14.63 5.97 17.37
CA LYS A 162 15.84 6.70 16.99
C LYS A 162 16.21 6.54 15.51
N GLY A 163 15.36 5.86 14.73
CA GLY A 163 15.62 5.58 13.31
C GLY A 163 16.72 4.54 13.09
N GLN A 164 16.95 3.62 14.03
CA GLN A 164 17.94 2.55 13.90
C GLN A 164 17.28 1.22 13.58
N CYS A 165 17.95 0.39 12.77
CA CYS A 165 17.51 -0.94 12.38
C CYS A 165 18.48 -2.00 12.92
N HIS A 166 18.05 -2.77 13.90
CA HIS A 166 18.91 -3.80 14.51
C HIS A 166 19.30 -4.91 13.52
N PHE A 167 18.42 -5.21 12.55
CA PHE A 167 18.73 -6.12 11.47
C PHE A 167 19.92 -5.60 10.63
N TRP A 168 19.91 -4.32 10.26
CA TRP A 168 20.99 -3.69 9.51
C TRP A 168 22.34 -3.77 10.23
N ASP A 169 22.37 -3.49 11.53
CA ASP A 169 23.59 -3.59 12.36
C ASP A 169 24.19 -5.00 12.35
N CYS A 170 23.34 -6.02 12.27
CA CYS A 170 23.70 -7.42 12.30
C CYS A 170 24.00 -8.03 10.92
N PHE A 171 23.61 -7.35 9.84
CA PHE A 171 23.77 -7.80 8.46
C PHE A 171 24.49 -6.74 7.61
N GLY A 172 23.76 -5.76 7.06
CA GLY A 172 24.26 -4.89 5.99
C GLY A 172 25.43 -4.00 6.40
N LYS A 173 25.46 -3.53 7.66
CA LYS A 173 26.56 -2.73 8.20
C LYS A 173 27.90 -3.47 8.18
N LYS A 174 27.90 -4.81 8.35
CA LYS A 174 29.13 -5.61 8.37
C LYS A 174 29.86 -5.62 7.03
N PHE A 175 29.10 -5.49 5.94
CA PHE A 175 29.65 -5.52 4.58
C PHE A 175 29.92 -4.14 4.03
N THR A 176 29.12 -3.15 4.42
CA THR A 176 29.18 -1.79 3.85
C THR A 176 29.89 -0.77 4.75
N GLY A 177 29.96 -1.02 6.06
CA GLY A 177 30.37 -0.03 7.06
C GLY A 177 29.37 1.10 7.31
N MET A 178 28.30 1.22 6.51
CA MET A 178 27.34 2.31 6.57
C MET A 178 26.39 2.17 7.76
N GLU A 179 26.04 3.30 8.38
CA GLU A 179 24.94 3.35 9.34
C GLU A 179 23.59 3.23 8.61
N PHE A 180 22.56 2.69 9.29
CA PHE A 180 21.25 2.48 8.65
C PHE A 180 20.65 3.74 8.00
N PRO A 181 20.67 4.94 8.63
CA PRO A 181 20.13 6.15 7.99
C PRO A 181 20.81 6.50 6.67
N GLU A 182 22.11 6.23 6.55
CA GLU A 182 22.87 6.45 5.32
C GLU A 182 22.43 5.48 4.23
N ALA A 183 22.38 4.17 4.54
CA ALA A 183 21.93 3.15 3.60
C ALA A 183 20.47 3.39 3.15
N TYR A 184 19.59 3.73 4.08
CA TYR A 184 18.18 4.00 3.81
C TYR A 184 18.00 5.24 2.92
N LYS A 185 18.79 6.29 3.14
CA LYS A 185 18.80 7.48 2.27
C LYS A 185 19.21 7.14 0.85
N ARG A 186 20.27 6.34 0.66
CA ARG A 186 20.70 5.89 -0.68
C ARG A 186 19.59 5.12 -1.40
N ILE A 187 18.90 4.22 -0.72
CA ILE A 187 17.73 3.53 -1.28
C ILE A 187 16.61 4.51 -1.67
N ALA A 188 16.31 5.50 -0.83
CA ALA A 188 15.31 6.52 -1.13
C ALA A 188 15.66 7.35 -2.38
N GLU A 189 16.96 7.57 -2.63
CA GLU A 189 17.53 8.23 -3.80
C GLU A 189 17.69 7.27 -5.02
N ASN A 190 17.19 6.03 -4.91
CA ASN A 190 17.30 4.95 -5.90
C ASN A 190 18.74 4.44 -6.16
N ASP A 191 19.68 4.70 -5.25
CA ASP A 191 21.01 4.10 -5.30
C ASP A 191 21.03 2.75 -4.57
N ARG A 192 21.12 1.68 -5.36
CA ARG A 192 21.18 0.29 -4.92
C ARG A 192 22.55 -0.35 -5.12
N SER A 193 23.57 0.43 -5.51
CA SER A 193 24.88 -0.13 -5.90
C SER A 193 25.60 -0.87 -4.77
N PHE A 194 25.36 -0.49 -3.51
CA PHE A 194 25.96 -1.16 -2.35
C PHE A 194 25.39 -2.56 -2.07
N LEU A 195 24.24 -2.93 -2.64
CA LEU A 195 23.63 -4.25 -2.45
C LEU A 195 24.48 -5.38 -3.06
N ASP A 196 25.42 -5.05 -3.95
CA ASP A 196 26.39 -5.99 -4.53
C ASP A 196 27.56 -6.32 -3.60
N MET A 197 27.72 -5.57 -2.49
CA MET A 197 28.69 -5.87 -1.44
C MET A 197 28.23 -7.03 -0.55
N PHE A 198 26.94 -7.39 -0.59
CA PHE A 198 26.40 -8.46 0.24
C PHE A 198 26.79 -9.84 -0.31
N PRO A 199 27.16 -10.78 0.56
CA PRO A 199 27.46 -12.14 0.14
C PRO A 199 26.20 -12.80 -0.44
N TYR A 200 26.40 -13.83 -1.25
CA TYR A 200 25.29 -14.64 -1.75
C TYR A 200 24.50 -15.32 -0.61
N GLU A 201 25.21 -15.79 0.42
CA GLU A 201 24.61 -16.42 1.59
C GLU A 201 25.32 -15.94 2.86
N TYR A 202 24.56 -15.72 3.93
CA TYR A 202 25.09 -15.28 5.22
C TYR A 202 24.30 -15.89 6.39
N GLU A 203 24.98 -16.62 7.25
CA GLU A 203 24.42 -17.04 8.54
C GLU A 203 24.56 -15.93 9.57
N LEU A 204 23.43 -15.60 10.22
CA LEU A 204 23.38 -14.55 11.24
C LEU A 204 24.18 -14.97 12.48
N SER A 205 25.15 -14.13 12.88
CA SER A 205 26.02 -14.40 14.03
C SER A 205 25.25 -14.65 15.34
N TYR A 206 25.80 -15.47 16.24
CA TYR A 206 25.16 -15.82 17.52
C TYR A 206 24.70 -14.60 18.36
N GLY A 207 25.53 -13.54 18.42
CA GLY A 207 25.20 -12.28 19.12
C GLY A 207 24.04 -11.50 18.52
N CYS A 208 23.54 -11.90 17.35
CA CYS A 208 22.47 -11.26 16.60
C CYS A 208 21.13 -12.02 16.68
N ALA A 209 20.93 -12.88 17.69
CA ALA A 209 19.68 -13.63 17.85
C ALA A 209 18.42 -12.74 17.85
N LYS A 210 18.49 -11.50 18.37
CA LYS A 210 17.38 -10.52 18.36
C LYS A 210 17.11 -9.89 16.99
N ALA A 211 18.04 -10.02 16.05
CA ALA A 211 17.91 -9.55 14.67
C ALA A 211 17.31 -10.62 13.73
N ARG A 212 16.96 -11.80 14.25
CA ARG A 212 16.25 -12.83 13.46
C ARG A 212 14.89 -12.31 13.00
N ILE A 213 14.56 -12.59 11.75
CA ILE A 213 13.31 -12.17 11.14
C ILE A 213 12.40 -13.38 10.96
N CYS A 214 11.14 -13.22 11.33
CA CYS A 214 10.08 -14.17 11.01
C CYS A 214 8.83 -13.36 10.63
N GLU A 215 7.71 -14.03 10.32
CA GLU A 215 6.49 -13.33 9.94
C GLU A 215 6.05 -12.28 10.99
N THR A 216 6.35 -12.47 12.28
CA THR A 216 5.96 -11.51 13.33
C THR A 216 6.93 -10.33 13.50
N SER A 217 8.03 -10.27 12.74
CA SER A 217 9.08 -9.25 12.87
C SER A 217 8.78 -7.92 12.18
N VAL A 218 7.55 -7.43 12.32
CA VAL A 218 7.14 -6.08 11.87
C VAL A 218 7.20 -5.05 13.01
N SER A 219 7.27 -3.76 12.67
CA SER A 219 7.11 -2.68 13.64
C SER A 219 5.71 -2.69 14.30
N LEU A 220 5.58 -2.09 15.49
CA LEU A 220 4.28 -1.97 16.17
C LEU A 220 3.25 -1.23 15.32
N SER A 221 3.67 -0.17 14.62
CA SER A 221 2.83 0.59 13.68
C SER A 221 2.40 -0.23 12.46
N SER A 222 3.18 -1.23 12.05
CA SER A 222 2.87 -2.10 10.91
C SER A 222 1.93 -3.28 11.22
N ARG A 223 1.65 -3.58 12.49
CA ARG A 223 0.81 -4.74 12.88
C ARG A 223 -0.60 -4.69 12.30
N GLY A 224 -1.22 -3.49 12.26
CA GLY A 224 -2.53 -3.31 11.66
C GLY A 224 -2.51 -3.58 10.14
N SER A 225 -1.48 -3.08 9.45
CA SER A 225 -1.26 -3.33 8.02
C SER A 225 -0.98 -4.80 7.73
N GLN A 226 -0.24 -5.49 8.59
CA GLN A 226 -0.01 -6.93 8.48
C GLN A 226 -1.30 -7.73 8.59
N HIS A 227 -2.10 -7.47 9.62
CA HIS A 227 -3.39 -8.13 9.80
C HIS A 227 -4.29 -7.91 8.58
N LEU A 228 -4.33 -6.68 8.06
CA LEU A 228 -5.09 -6.34 6.86
C LEU A 228 -4.57 -7.05 5.61
N ALA A 229 -3.25 -7.11 5.40
CA ALA A 229 -2.65 -7.82 4.27
C ALA A 229 -3.07 -9.29 4.26
N LYS A 230 -2.97 -9.98 5.41
CA LYS A 230 -3.41 -11.37 5.54
C LYS A 230 -4.90 -11.53 5.28
N LYS A 231 -5.73 -10.61 5.79
CA LYS A 231 -7.19 -10.61 5.56
C LYS A 231 -7.54 -10.44 4.08
N LEU A 232 -6.75 -9.67 3.35
CA LEU A 232 -6.92 -9.44 1.92
C LEU A 232 -6.48 -10.63 1.06
N GLY A 233 -5.75 -11.61 1.60
CA GLY A 233 -5.25 -12.78 0.86
C GLY A 233 -3.74 -12.82 0.66
N PHE A 234 -2.98 -11.85 1.19
CA PHE A 234 -1.52 -11.87 1.07
C PHE A 234 -0.87 -12.87 2.01
N THR A 235 0.16 -13.56 1.50
CA THR A 235 0.96 -14.53 2.24
C THR A 235 2.42 -14.10 2.33
N PHE A 236 3.03 -14.29 3.50
CA PHE A 236 4.44 -14.01 3.72
C PHE A 236 5.29 -15.02 2.93
N GLN A 237 6.27 -14.54 2.18
CA GLN A 237 7.05 -15.38 1.26
C GLN A 237 8.37 -15.89 1.85
N ASN A 238 8.59 -15.75 3.17
CA ASN A 238 9.90 -15.96 3.79
C ASN A 238 11.01 -15.13 3.12
N ARG A 239 10.65 -13.92 2.68
CA ARG A 239 11.55 -12.96 2.03
C ARG A 239 11.53 -11.62 2.74
N VAL A 240 12.69 -10.99 2.80
CA VAL A 240 12.86 -9.68 3.43
C VAL A 240 13.67 -8.73 2.58
N ASP A 241 13.44 -7.42 2.74
CA ASP A 241 14.29 -6.39 2.17
C ASP A 241 15.69 -6.44 2.84
N PRO A 242 16.79 -6.38 2.06
CA PRO A 242 18.14 -6.52 2.59
C PRO A 242 18.64 -5.33 3.42
N VAL A 243 17.90 -4.22 3.47
CA VAL A 243 18.26 -2.99 4.16
C VAL A 243 17.52 -2.84 5.48
N ASP A 244 16.19 -2.85 5.45
CA ASP A 244 15.37 -2.63 6.64
C ASP A 244 14.71 -3.89 7.21
N GLY A 245 14.88 -5.03 6.54
CA GLY A 245 14.24 -6.29 6.92
C GLY A 245 12.72 -6.26 6.75
N ALA A 246 12.19 -5.37 5.91
CA ALA A 246 10.76 -5.31 5.61
C ALA A 246 10.27 -6.66 5.08
N LEU A 247 9.11 -7.09 5.55
CA LEU A 247 8.57 -8.39 5.20
C LEU A 247 7.87 -8.34 3.85
N TYR A 248 8.24 -9.25 2.95
CA TYR A 248 7.67 -9.35 1.62
C TYR A 248 6.47 -10.29 1.58
N TYR A 249 5.37 -9.78 1.05
CA TYR A 249 4.09 -10.46 0.92
C TYR A 249 3.67 -10.53 -0.54
N LYS A 250 3.01 -11.63 -0.92
CA LYS A 250 2.51 -11.86 -2.29
C LYS A 250 1.11 -12.49 -2.26
N ALA A 251 0.31 -12.18 -3.28
CA ALA A 251 -1.02 -12.76 -3.52
C ALA A 251 -1.25 -12.92 -5.02
N ALA A 252 -1.96 -13.97 -5.42
CA ALA A 252 -2.55 -14.03 -6.75
C ALA A 252 -3.77 -13.08 -6.79
N ARG A 253 -4.05 -12.52 -7.96
CA ARG A 253 -5.18 -11.60 -8.18
C ARG A 253 -6.51 -12.22 -7.76
N GLU A 254 -6.70 -13.51 -8.04
CA GLU A 254 -7.91 -14.27 -7.72
C GLU A 254 -8.13 -14.50 -6.23
N ASP A 255 -7.07 -14.44 -5.41
CA ASP A 255 -7.15 -14.58 -3.96
C ASP A 255 -7.52 -13.26 -3.26
N LEU A 256 -7.48 -12.13 -3.97
CA LEU A 256 -7.76 -10.82 -3.42
C LEU A 256 -9.27 -10.55 -3.41
N THR A 257 -9.90 -10.66 -2.23
CA THR A 257 -11.37 -10.61 -2.10
C THR A 257 -12.06 -9.42 -2.80
N PRO A 258 -11.55 -8.16 -2.69
CA PRO A 258 -12.18 -7.03 -3.36
C PRO A 258 -12.15 -7.12 -4.90
N LEU A 259 -11.18 -7.86 -5.46
CA LEU A 259 -11.06 -8.10 -6.91
C LEU A 259 -11.96 -9.24 -7.37
N GLN A 260 -12.09 -10.28 -6.56
CA GLN A 260 -12.88 -11.47 -6.89
C GLN A 260 -14.39 -11.21 -6.85
N SER A 261 -14.85 -10.46 -5.83
CA SER A 261 -16.29 -10.32 -5.53
C SER A 261 -16.86 -8.95 -5.92
N GLY A 262 -16.07 -8.10 -6.58
CA GLY A 262 -16.51 -6.77 -6.99
C GLY A 262 -17.35 -6.79 -8.28
N ALA A 263 -18.44 -6.03 -8.31
CA ALA A 263 -19.30 -5.92 -9.49
C ALA A 263 -19.85 -4.50 -9.67
N TRP A 264 -20.19 -4.16 -10.92
CA TRP A 264 -20.86 -2.90 -11.24
C TRP A 264 -22.36 -3.00 -11.01
N HIS A 265 -22.91 -2.03 -10.28
CA HIS A 265 -24.34 -1.88 -10.04
C HIS A 265 -24.81 -0.50 -10.46
N SER A 266 -26.05 -0.39 -10.96
CA SER A 266 -26.73 0.90 -11.02
C SER A 266 -26.94 1.41 -9.59
N ALA A 267 -26.70 2.70 -9.36
CA ALA A 267 -26.93 3.34 -8.07
C ALA A 267 -28.23 4.14 -8.11
N CYS A 268 -29.04 4.04 -7.06
CA CYS A 268 -30.15 4.96 -6.84
C CYS A 268 -30.07 5.58 -5.45
N ARG A 269 -30.51 6.83 -5.35
CA ARG A 269 -30.58 7.56 -4.08
C ARG A 269 -31.74 7.01 -3.25
N GLY A 270 -31.46 6.66 -2.01
CA GLY A 270 -32.48 6.18 -1.08
C GLY A 270 -31.90 5.64 0.22
N SER A 271 -32.76 5.18 1.10
CA SER A 271 -32.35 4.56 2.36
C SER A 271 -33.17 3.32 2.62
N ILE A 272 -32.52 2.17 2.53
CA ILE A 272 -33.07 0.87 2.95
C ILE A 272 -32.09 0.19 3.91
N LYS A 273 -32.53 -0.88 4.57
CA LYS A 273 -31.64 -1.71 5.38
C LYS A 273 -30.58 -2.34 4.49
N GLY A 274 -29.33 -2.34 4.95
CA GLY A 274 -28.20 -2.91 4.21
C GLY A 274 -26.94 -2.98 5.07
N ASP A 275 -25.92 -3.63 4.53
CA ASP A 275 -24.64 -3.89 5.19
C ASP A 275 -23.57 -2.89 4.77
N ILE A 276 -22.40 -2.94 5.42
CA ILE A 276 -21.25 -2.14 5.03
C ILE A 276 -20.55 -2.83 3.85
N HIS A 277 -20.48 -2.14 2.73
CA HIS A 277 -19.77 -2.56 1.53
C HIS A 277 -18.58 -1.66 1.23
N LEU A 278 -17.67 -2.19 0.41
CA LEU A 278 -16.64 -1.44 -0.27
C LEU A 278 -17.26 -0.87 -1.55
N MET A 279 -17.18 0.44 -1.75
CA MET A 279 -17.75 1.09 -2.95
C MET A 279 -16.71 1.98 -3.59
N ALA A 280 -16.68 2.00 -4.92
CA ALA A 280 -15.87 2.93 -5.68
C ALA A 280 -16.53 3.32 -7.00
N THR A 281 -16.14 4.48 -7.51
CA THR A 281 -16.47 4.93 -8.84
C THR A 281 -15.25 5.61 -9.47
N VAL A 282 -15.24 5.64 -10.80
CA VAL A 282 -14.30 6.41 -11.61
C VAL A 282 -15.16 7.25 -12.55
N ASN A 283 -15.05 8.57 -12.47
CA ASN A 283 -15.78 9.45 -13.37
C ASN A 283 -15.15 9.52 -14.76
N GLU A 284 -15.81 10.17 -15.71
CA GLU A 284 -15.34 10.29 -17.10
C GLU A 284 -13.96 10.96 -17.22
N ASN A 285 -13.63 11.85 -16.29
CA ASN A 285 -12.32 12.53 -16.21
C ASN A 285 -11.23 11.66 -15.57
N GLY A 286 -11.53 10.40 -15.25
CA GLY A 286 -10.61 9.46 -14.60
C GLY A 286 -10.49 9.65 -13.09
N GLU A 287 -11.21 10.59 -12.48
CA GLU A 287 -11.14 10.78 -11.03
C GLU A 287 -11.80 9.61 -10.31
N PHE A 288 -11.05 9.06 -9.37
CA PHE A 288 -11.49 7.98 -8.52
C PHE A 288 -12.04 8.49 -7.19
N TYR A 289 -13.15 7.89 -6.75
CA TYR A 289 -13.70 8.06 -5.41
C TYR A 289 -14.09 6.69 -4.84
N GLY A 290 -13.82 6.45 -3.56
CA GLY A 290 -14.18 5.21 -2.90
C GLY A 290 -14.35 5.34 -1.39
N ALA A 291 -15.19 4.48 -0.82
CA ALA A 291 -15.53 4.50 0.60
C ALA A 291 -15.90 3.10 1.12
N MET A 292 -15.85 2.95 2.44
CA MET A 292 -16.58 1.90 3.15
C MET A 292 -17.87 2.49 3.68
N ALA A 293 -19.03 2.04 3.20
CA ALA A 293 -20.30 2.66 3.53
C ALA A 293 -21.46 1.66 3.56
N HIS A 294 -22.57 2.04 4.18
CA HIS A 294 -23.79 1.24 4.12
C HIS A 294 -24.44 1.33 2.74
N CYS A 295 -24.80 0.18 2.17
CA CYS A 295 -25.61 0.07 0.96
C CYS A 295 -26.57 -1.10 1.12
N GLY A 296 -27.80 -0.94 0.66
CA GLY A 296 -28.73 -2.05 0.46
C GLY A 296 -28.94 -2.32 -1.02
N PHE A 297 -29.60 -3.43 -1.34
CA PHE A 297 -29.93 -3.77 -2.72
C PHE A 297 -31.44 -3.97 -2.88
N GLN A 298 -32.00 -3.43 -3.96
CA GLN A 298 -33.38 -3.66 -4.36
C GLN A 298 -33.39 -3.98 -5.85
N ASN A 299 -33.87 -5.19 -6.21
CA ASN A 299 -33.93 -5.66 -7.59
C ASN A 299 -32.58 -5.51 -8.35
N GLY A 300 -31.45 -5.77 -7.67
CA GLY A 300 -30.10 -5.66 -8.24
C GLY A 300 -29.52 -4.24 -8.29
N THR A 301 -30.32 -3.21 -7.99
CA THR A 301 -29.89 -1.81 -7.90
C THR A 301 -29.36 -1.52 -6.50
N ALA A 302 -28.22 -0.83 -6.42
CA ALA A 302 -27.62 -0.39 -5.18
C ALA A 302 -28.35 0.86 -4.66
N VAL A 303 -29.01 0.74 -3.51
CA VAL A 303 -29.73 1.84 -2.86
C VAL A 303 -28.81 2.47 -1.81
N ILE A 304 -28.39 3.70 -2.09
CA ILE A 304 -27.34 4.40 -1.35
C ILE A 304 -27.87 5.74 -0.82
N ARG A 305 -27.55 6.05 0.45
CA ARG A 305 -27.98 7.30 1.08
C ARG A 305 -27.39 8.52 0.37
N ASP A 306 -28.15 9.61 0.33
CA ASP A 306 -27.77 10.84 -0.38
C ASP A 306 -26.38 11.36 -0.01
N ASN A 307 -26.06 11.40 1.27
CA ASN A 307 -24.76 11.89 1.74
C ASN A 307 -23.57 10.98 1.38
N ILE A 308 -23.82 9.74 0.94
CA ILE A 308 -22.80 8.82 0.40
C ILE A 308 -22.73 9.02 -1.12
N CYS A 309 -23.86 9.13 -1.81
CA CYS A 309 -23.91 9.46 -3.23
C CYS A 309 -23.19 10.77 -3.54
N GLU A 310 -23.42 11.83 -2.75
CA GLU A 310 -22.72 13.10 -2.89
C GLU A 310 -21.20 12.97 -2.70
N ALA A 311 -20.77 12.21 -1.70
CA ALA A 311 -19.35 12.00 -1.41
C ALA A 311 -18.65 11.18 -2.51
N LEU A 312 -19.35 10.20 -3.09
CA LEU A 312 -18.88 9.40 -4.22
C LEU A 312 -19.14 10.05 -5.58
N ARG A 313 -19.72 11.27 -5.63
CA ARG A 313 -20.10 11.96 -6.89
C ARG A 313 -21.06 11.16 -7.78
N LEU A 314 -21.98 10.42 -7.18
CA LEU A 314 -23.02 9.66 -7.89
C LEU A 314 -24.26 10.52 -8.22
N ASN A 315 -24.72 10.39 -9.45
CA ASN A 315 -25.95 10.97 -10.02
C ASN A 315 -26.93 9.85 -10.47
N GLU A 316 -28.12 10.21 -10.97
CA GLU A 316 -29.26 9.27 -11.15
C GLU A 316 -28.98 8.09 -12.10
N ASP A 317 -27.98 8.20 -12.97
CA ASP A 317 -27.54 7.14 -13.91
C ASP A 317 -26.16 6.57 -13.58
N SER A 318 -25.58 6.96 -12.46
CA SER A 318 -24.25 6.49 -12.06
C SER A 318 -24.23 4.98 -11.84
N LYS A 319 -23.16 4.35 -12.32
CA LYS A 319 -22.76 3.03 -11.86
C LYS A 319 -21.76 3.15 -10.73
N VAL A 320 -21.81 2.19 -9.82
CA VAL A 320 -20.89 2.06 -8.68
C VAL A 320 -20.35 0.64 -8.65
N PHE A 321 -19.04 0.51 -8.46
CA PHE A 321 -18.39 -0.77 -8.26
C PHE A 321 -18.46 -1.13 -6.78
N ILE A 322 -19.09 -2.25 -6.45
CA ILE A 322 -19.32 -2.68 -5.07
C ILE A 322 -18.70 -4.05 -4.85
N ALA A 323 -17.97 -4.19 -3.75
CA ALA A 323 -17.49 -5.47 -3.25
C ALA A 323 -17.89 -5.67 -1.77
N PRO A 324 -18.05 -6.92 -1.31
CA PRO A 324 -18.26 -7.20 0.11
C PRO A 324 -17.07 -6.72 0.94
N ARG A 325 -17.33 -6.29 2.17
CA ARG A 325 -16.29 -6.04 3.15
C ARG A 325 -15.80 -7.39 3.69
N CYS A 326 -14.55 -7.76 3.42
CA CYS A 326 -13.94 -8.94 4.04
C CYS A 326 -13.48 -8.66 5.46
#